data_AF-A0A1M3IFL4-F1
#
_entry.id   AF-A0A1M3IFL4-F1
#
_cell.length_a   1.000
_cell.length_b   1.000
_cell.length_c   1.000
_cell.angle_alpha   90.00
_cell.angle_beta   90.00
_cell.angle_gamma   90.00
#
_symmetry.space_group_name_H-M   'P 1'
#
loop_
_entity.id
_entity.type
_entity.pdbx_description
1 polymer ?
#
loop_
_entity_poly.entity_id
_entity_poly.type
_entity_poly.pdbx_seq_one_letter_code
_entity_poly.pdbx_strand_id
1 'polypeptide(L)'
;MNIIPAIDIINGKCVRLQQGDYNKVTTYLADPLDIALQYRDHGLQYLHLVDLDGAKNGKVTNHRVLEQIARATDLIIDFGGGIRTDADIQLAFDSGASKITLGSIAIKKPATVITWQKKYGSDKLILGADCNNGKIAINGWEETTSIGINSFIQGYKEYGLTQVMCTDIACDGMLAGASAELYKAILAENIDIQLIASGGIRSIDDVNTLKQIGCDGAIIGKAIYEGFIQLNELRNYVEETNNTLS
;
A
#
# COMPACT_ATOMS: atom_id res chain seq x y z
N MET A 1 -13.67 3.17 -7.05
CA MET A 1 -12.49 2.47 -6.49
C MET A 1 -11.26 3.25 -6.90
N ASN A 2 -10.38 3.56 -5.95
CA ASN A 2 -9.15 4.30 -6.16
C ASN A 2 -8.09 3.40 -6.81
N ILE A 3 -7.39 3.94 -7.82
CA ILE A 3 -6.22 3.29 -8.40
C ILE A 3 -4.97 3.88 -7.74
N ILE A 4 -4.17 3.01 -7.13
CA ILE A 4 -3.02 3.40 -6.31
C ILE A 4 -1.77 2.76 -6.91
N PRO A 5 -1.08 3.40 -7.86
CA PRO A 5 0.18 2.88 -8.35
C PRO A 5 1.22 2.84 -7.21
N ALA A 6 2.11 1.85 -7.24
CA ALA A 6 3.14 1.70 -6.20
C ALA A 6 4.55 2.01 -6.70
N ILE A 7 5.39 2.50 -5.79
CA ILE A 7 6.84 2.61 -5.96
C ILE A 7 7.50 2.04 -4.70
N ASP A 8 8.31 1.01 -4.87
CA ASP A 8 9.14 0.48 -3.79
C ASP A 8 10.57 1.02 -3.95
N ILE A 9 11.21 1.40 -2.85
CA ILE A 9 12.50 2.07 -2.84
C ILE A 9 13.53 1.25 -2.06
N ILE A 10 14.66 0.99 -2.72
CA ILE A 10 15.92 0.54 -2.08
C ILE A 10 17.05 1.45 -2.56
N ASN A 11 17.85 1.99 -1.63
CA ASN A 11 18.95 2.92 -1.87
C ASN A 11 18.56 4.08 -2.79
N GLY A 12 17.37 4.65 -2.57
CA GLY A 12 16.82 5.74 -3.38
C GLY A 12 16.38 5.37 -4.79
N LYS A 13 16.33 4.09 -5.15
CA LYS A 13 15.98 3.62 -6.51
C LYS A 13 14.67 2.83 -6.52
N CYS A 14 13.93 2.93 -7.62
CA CYS A 14 12.77 2.09 -7.90
C CYS A 14 13.17 0.62 -8.00
N VAL A 15 12.52 -0.23 -7.21
CA VAL A 15 12.74 -1.68 -7.24
C VAL A 15 11.43 -2.45 -7.23
N ARG A 16 11.52 -3.75 -7.52
CA ARG A 16 10.50 -4.75 -7.18
C ARG A 16 11.15 -5.97 -6.57
N LEU A 17 10.50 -6.50 -5.54
CA LEU A 17 10.84 -7.79 -4.94
C LEU A 17 9.92 -8.87 -5.50
N GLN A 18 10.44 -10.07 -5.75
CA GLN A 18 9.59 -11.22 -6.00
C GLN A 18 9.09 -11.76 -4.66
N GLN A 19 7.80 -11.64 -4.36
CA GLN A 19 7.17 -12.08 -3.11
C GLN A 19 7.88 -11.52 -1.85
N GLY A 20 8.35 -10.27 -1.93
CA GLY A 20 9.07 -9.61 -0.82
C GLY A 20 10.49 -10.13 -0.54
N ASP A 21 11.05 -11.02 -1.37
CA ASP A 21 12.41 -11.54 -1.18
C ASP A 21 13.49 -10.52 -1.56
N TYR A 22 14.19 -9.99 -0.55
CA TYR A 22 15.30 -9.03 -0.72
C TYR A 22 16.51 -9.60 -1.48
N ASN A 23 16.58 -10.91 -1.72
CA ASN A 23 17.61 -11.52 -2.56
C ASN A 23 17.18 -11.61 -4.03
N LYS A 24 15.91 -11.33 -4.34
CA LYS A 24 15.34 -11.37 -5.70
C LYS A 24 14.82 -9.99 -6.10
N VAL A 25 15.74 -9.03 -6.12
CA VAL A 25 15.45 -7.62 -6.45
C VAL A 25 15.62 -7.38 -7.95
N THR A 26 14.59 -6.80 -8.57
CA THR A 26 14.72 -6.13 -9.87
C THR A 26 14.85 -4.64 -9.63
N THR A 27 15.94 -4.02 -10.09
CA THR A 27 16.12 -2.57 -10.01
C THR A 27 15.76 -1.94 -11.35
N TYR A 28 14.90 -0.94 -11.31
CA TYR A 28 14.55 -0.15 -12.48
C TYR A 28 15.47 1.07 -12.56
N LEU A 29 15.90 1.43 -13.77
CA LEU A 29 16.78 2.57 -13.99
C LEU A 29 16.07 3.92 -13.83
N ALA A 30 14.74 3.93 -13.79
CA ALA A 30 13.95 5.13 -13.65
C ALA A 30 14.07 5.74 -12.25
N ASP A 31 14.17 7.06 -12.18
CA ASP A 31 14.13 7.80 -10.93
C ASP A 31 12.72 7.74 -10.31
N PRO A 32 12.57 7.57 -8.98
CA PRO A 32 11.27 7.57 -8.32
C PRO A 32 10.42 8.80 -8.61
N LEU A 33 11.03 9.99 -8.72
CA LEU A 33 10.32 11.22 -9.05
C LEU A 33 9.77 11.18 -10.47
N ASP A 34 10.56 10.71 -11.45
CA ASP A 34 10.12 10.61 -12.84
C ASP A 34 8.94 9.66 -12.99
N ILE A 35 8.91 8.56 -12.22
CA ILE A 35 7.79 7.62 -12.20
C ILE A 35 6.56 8.25 -11.54
N ALA A 36 6.71 8.95 -10.43
CA ALA A 36 5.61 9.63 -9.76
C ALA A 36 5.00 10.75 -10.64
N LEU A 37 5.83 11.52 -11.33
CA LEU A 37 5.38 12.52 -12.31
C LEU A 37 4.58 11.88 -13.45
N GLN A 38 5.04 10.72 -13.96
CA GLN A 38 4.27 9.98 -14.96
C GLN A 38 2.91 9.54 -14.43
N TYR A 39 2.80 9.04 -13.21
CA TYR A 39 1.51 8.68 -12.63
C TYR A 39 0.56 9.88 -12.53
N ARG A 40 1.06 11.01 -12.01
CA ARG A 40 0.31 12.27 -11.93
C ARG A 40 -0.16 12.73 -13.31
N ASP A 41 0.74 12.75 -14.29
CA ASP A 41 0.45 13.21 -15.65
C ASP A 41 -0.53 12.28 -16.38
N HIS A 42 -0.74 11.06 -15.88
CA HIS A 42 -1.80 10.14 -16.32
C HIS A 42 -3.10 10.25 -15.50
N GLY A 43 -3.26 11.30 -14.70
CA GLY A 43 -4.50 11.59 -13.97
C GLY A 43 -4.69 10.72 -12.73
N LEU A 44 -3.68 9.96 -12.32
CA LEU A 44 -3.71 9.20 -11.07
C LEU A 44 -3.51 10.17 -9.91
N GLN A 45 -4.26 9.94 -8.82
CA GLN A 45 -4.30 10.86 -7.68
C GLN A 45 -3.58 10.33 -6.44
N TYR A 46 -3.33 9.03 -6.38
CA TYR A 46 -2.77 8.36 -5.21
C TYR A 46 -1.41 7.74 -5.53
N LEU A 47 -0.58 7.56 -4.51
CA LEU A 47 0.70 6.86 -4.62
C LEU A 47 0.95 6.06 -3.35
N HIS A 48 1.22 4.76 -3.53
CA HIS A 48 1.75 3.91 -2.48
C HIS A 48 3.28 3.89 -2.55
N LEU A 49 3.95 4.50 -1.58
CA LEU A 49 5.40 4.65 -1.55
C LEU A 49 6.01 3.82 -0.40
N VAL A 50 6.82 2.82 -0.74
CA VAL A 50 7.37 1.88 0.25
C VAL A 50 8.88 2.02 0.38
N ASP A 51 9.34 2.41 1.57
CA ASP A 51 10.74 2.39 1.96
C ASP A 51 11.14 0.97 2.43
N LEU A 52 11.65 0.16 1.52
CA LEU A 52 12.07 -1.21 1.82
C LEU A 52 13.35 -1.25 2.65
N ASP A 53 14.27 -0.28 2.49
CA ASP A 53 15.40 -0.14 3.42
C ASP A 53 14.89 0.11 4.84
N GLY A 54 13.89 0.97 4.98
CA GLY A 54 13.29 1.25 6.27
C GLY A 54 12.51 0.07 6.84
N ALA A 55 11.77 -0.67 6.03
CA ALA A 55 11.09 -1.89 6.44
C ALA A 55 12.07 -2.90 7.05
N LYS A 56 13.21 -3.11 6.39
CA LYS A 56 14.28 -4.02 6.83
C LYS A 56 15.04 -3.50 8.06
N ASN A 57 15.50 -2.25 8.03
CA ASN A 57 16.38 -1.68 9.06
C ASN A 57 15.62 -1.15 10.27
N GLY A 58 14.31 -0.93 10.15
CA GLY A 58 13.46 -0.48 11.24
C GLY A 58 13.53 0.99 11.59
N LYS A 59 13.85 1.82 10.60
CA LYS A 59 13.86 3.29 10.70
C LYS A 59 13.60 3.88 9.32
N VAL A 60 12.96 5.03 9.23
CA VAL A 60 12.77 5.69 7.94
C VAL A 60 14.13 6.07 7.33
N THR A 61 14.40 5.59 6.13
CA THR A 61 15.68 5.74 5.43
C THR A 61 15.52 6.64 4.20
N ASN A 62 14.50 6.43 3.38
CA ASN A 62 14.29 7.10 2.09
C ASN A 62 13.37 8.34 2.17
N HIS A 63 13.30 9.03 3.32
CA HIS A 63 12.44 10.22 3.50
C HIS A 63 12.71 11.36 2.50
N ARG A 64 13.95 11.50 2.02
CA ARG A 64 14.29 12.52 1.00
C ARG A 64 13.63 12.25 -0.35
N VAL A 65 13.44 10.97 -0.72
CA VAL A 65 12.73 10.61 -1.95
C VAL A 65 11.24 10.97 -1.80
N LEU A 66 10.65 10.65 -0.65
CA LEU A 66 9.30 11.07 -0.30
C LEU A 66 9.15 12.60 -0.40
N GLU A 67 10.07 13.36 0.19
CA GLU A 67 10.06 14.83 0.15
C GLU A 67 10.15 15.39 -1.28
N GLN A 68 11.01 14.81 -2.12
CA GLN A 68 11.13 15.22 -3.53
C GLN A 68 9.83 14.99 -4.29
N ILE A 69 9.20 13.82 -4.14
CA ILE A 69 7.94 13.48 -4.80
C ILE A 69 6.80 14.39 -4.30
N ALA A 70 6.68 14.56 -2.98
CA ALA A 70 5.63 15.38 -2.37
C ALA A 70 5.72 16.86 -2.75
N ARG A 71 6.92 17.39 -3.00
CA ARG A 71 7.11 18.78 -3.44
C ARG A 71 6.82 19.00 -4.92
N ALA A 72 7.00 17.96 -5.73
CA ALA A 72 6.90 18.05 -7.20
C ALA A 72 5.56 17.55 -7.75
N THR A 73 4.74 16.90 -6.93
CA THR A 73 3.44 16.34 -7.31
C THR A 73 2.36 16.74 -6.31
N ASP A 74 1.11 16.65 -6.74
CA ASP A 74 -0.10 16.78 -5.93
C ASP A 74 -0.70 15.41 -5.56
N LEU A 75 0.08 14.33 -5.71
CA LEU A 75 -0.34 12.99 -5.37
C LEU A 75 -0.61 12.87 -3.86
N ILE A 76 -1.66 12.15 -3.51
CA ILE A 76 -1.96 11.73 -2.13
C ILE A 76 -1.08 10.51 -1.84
N ILE A 77 0.06 10.77 -1.21
CA ILE A 77 1.06 9.73 -0.92
C ILE A 77 0.73 9.03 0.39
N ASP A 78 0.51 7.72 0.34
CA ASP A 78 0.63 6.87 1.53
C ASP A 78 2.03 6.29 1.60
N PHE A 79 2.69 6.46 2.75
CA PHE A 79 4.08 6.06 2.95
C PHE A 79 4.17 4.91 3.97
N GLY A 80 4.89 3.86 3.59
CA GLY A 80 5.17 2.69 4.42
C GLY A 80 6.65 2.37 4.51
N GLY A 81 7.04 1.63 5.54
CA GLY A 81 8.42 1.15 5.74
C GLY A 81 9.18 1.90 6.84
N GLY A 82 9.59 1.18 7.89
CA GLY A 82 10.48 1.71 8.94
C GLY A 82 9.84 2.59 10.02
N ILE A 83 8.52 2.79 10.02
CA ILE A 83 7.81 3.58 11.03
C ILE A 83 7.72 2.80 12.36
N ARG A 84 8.52 3.16 13.37
CA ARG A 84 8.57 2.44 14.67
C ARG A 84 8.46 3.34 15.91
N THR A 85 8.66 4.64 15.76
CA THR A 85 8.72 5.64 16.83
C THR A 85 7.95 6.91 16.46
N ASP A 86 7.67 7.75 17.45
CA ASP A 86 7.03 9.05 17.23
C ASP A 86 7.85 9.94 16.28
N ALA A 87 9.18 9.84 16.34
CA ALA A 87 10.07 10.57 15.45
C ALA A 87 9.96 10.08 14.01
N ASP A 88 9.80 8.77 13.78
CA ASP A 88 9.67 8.21 12.43
C ASP A 88 8.38 8.68 11.74
N ILE A 89 7.24 8.59 12.45
CA ILE A 89 5.95 8.99 11.89
C ILE A 89 5.89 10.51 11.65
N GLN A 90 6.47 11.30 12.57
CA GLN A 90 6.58 12.75 12.40
C GLN A 90 7.45 13.09 11.19
N LEU A 91 8.62 12.44 11.04
CA LEU A 91 9.51 12.64 9.90
C LEU A 91 8.81 12.34 8.57
N ALA A 92 8.03 11.26 8.50
CA ALA A 92 7.30 10.91 7.27
C ALA A 92 6.22 11.96 6.92
N PHE A 93 5.45 12.43 7.90
CA PHE A 93 4.49 13.52 7.67
C PHE A 93 5.17 14.84 7.30
N ASP A 94 6.25 15.21 7.98
CA ASP A 94 7.02 16.43 7.69
C ASP A 94 7.68 16.37 6.30
N SER A 95 7.98 15.17 5.82
CA SER A 95 8.48 14.92 4.46
C SER A 95 7.37 14.91 3.41
N GLY A 96 6.10 15.10 3.78
CA GLY A 96 4.98 15.25 2.84
C GLY A 96 4.12 14.00 2.62
N ALA A 97 4.25 12.95 3.44
CA ALA A 97 3.28 11.86 3.42
C ALA A 97 1.88 12.39 3.77
N SER A 98 0.88 12.02 2.97
CA SER A 98 -0.52 12.33 3.27
C SER A 98 -1.13 11.34 4.24
N LYS A 99 -0.69 10.08 4.16
CA LYS A 99 -1.09 8.96 5.02
C LYS A 99 0.12 8.08 5.36
N ILE A 100 0.01 7.31 6.44
CA ILE A 100 1.06 6.38 6.88
C ILE A 100 0.51 4.96 6.97
N THR A 101 1.18 4.03 6.32
CA THR A 101 0.84 2.60 6.32
C THR A 101 1.60 1.88 7.43
N LEU A 102 0.85 1.34 8.40
CA LEU A 102 1.35 0.74 9.63
C LEU A 102 1.22 -0.79 9.59
N GLY A 103 2.28 -1.47 9.17
CA GLY A 103 2.36 -2.94 9.16
C GLY A 103 2.87 -3.50 10.50
N SER A 104 4.15 -3.87 10.56
CA SER A 104 4.74 -4.59 11.70
C SER A 104 4.57 -3.91 13.07
N ILE A 105 4.50 -2.58 13.11
CA ILE A 105 4.29 -1.82 14.35
C ILE A 105 2.90 -2.06 14.96
N ALA A 106 1.89 -2.35 14.15
CA ALA A 106 0.54 -2.66 14.59
C ALA A 106 0.46 -4.03 15.29
N ILE A 107 1.39 -4.94 15.02
CA ILE A 107 1.51 -6.19 15.79
C ILE A 107 2.39 -5.97 17.02
N LYS A 108 3.55 -5.33 16.85
CA LYS A 108 4.58 -5.25 17.90
C LYS A 108 4.27 -4.24 19.00
N LYS A 109 3.58 -3.14 18.68
CA LYS A 109 3.27 -2.05 19.63
C LYS A 109 1.86 -1.49 19.41
N PRO A 110 0.80 -2.27 19.64
CA PRO A 110 -0.57 -1.84 19.40
C PRO A 110 -0.97 -0.57 20.17
N ALA A 111 -0.50 -0.42 21.41
CA ALA A 111 -0.74 0.78 22.20
C ALA A 111 -0.18 2.07 21.56
N THR A 112 0.96 1.97 20.88
CA THR A 112 1.56 3.08 20.12
C THR A 112 0.67 3.45 18.93
N VAL A 113 0.20 2.46 18.17
CA VAL A 113 -0.69 2.69 17.02
C VAL A 113 -2.00 3.32 17.44
N ILE A 114 -2.60 2.86 18.54
CA ILE A 114 -3.83 3.47 19.10
C ILE A 114 -3.57 4.92 19.53
N THR A 115 -2.40 5.21 20.10
CA THR A 115 -2.01 6.58 20.46
C THR A 115 -1.88 7.47 19.22
N TRP A 116 -1.27 6.95 18.14
CA TRP A 116 -1.18 7.66 16.87
C TRP A 116 -2.53 7.87 16.21
N GLN A 117 -3.41 6.87 16.24
CA GLN A 117 -4.79 7.01 15.77
C GLN A 117 -5.47 8.20 16.44
N LYS A 118 -5.36 8.31 17.77
CA LYS A 118 -5.99 9.41 18.52
C LYS A 118 -5.37 10.77 18.20
N LYS A 119 -4.06 10.79 17.92
CA LYS A 119 -3.31 12.03 17.65
C LYS A 119 -3.53 12.55 16.22
N TYR A 120 -3.46 11.67 15.21
CA TYR A 120 -3.45 12.05 13.80
C TYR A 120 -4.80 11.84 13.10
N GLY A 121 -5.69 11.02 13.67
CA GLY A 121 -6.98 10.67 13.09
C GLY A 121 -6.92 9.46 12.16
N SER A 122 -8.08 8.83 11.96
CA SER A 122 -8.26 7.63 11.12
C SER A 122 -7.94 7.87 9.64
N ASP A 123 -8.11 9.11 9.17
CA ASP A 123 -7.94 9.43 7.75
C ASP A 123 -6.47 9.48 7.33
N LYS A 124 -5.56 9.58 8.32
CA LYS A 124 -4.12 9.71 8.14
C LYS A 124 -3.37 8.39 8.29
N LEU A 125 -4.01 7.32 8.75
CA LEU A 125 -3.35 6.05 9.05
C LEU A 125 -4.04 4.90 8.31
N ILE A 126 -3.25 4.04 7.70
CA ILE A 126 -3.70 2.82 7.02
C ILE A 126 -3.15 1.64 7.82
N LEU A 127 -4.01 0.70 8.20
CA LEU A 127 -3.61 -0.55 8.81
C LEU A 127 -3.04 -1.48 7.73
N GLY A 128 -1.75 -1.79 7.81
CA GLY A 128 -1.13 -2.79 6.94
C GLY A 128 -1.40 -4.19 7.49
N ALA A 129 -2.23 -4.96 6.78
CA ALA A 129 -2.67 -6.31 7.13
C ALA A 129 -2.18 -7.34 6.11
N ASP A 130 -0.92 -7.24 5.68
CA ASP A 130 -0.31 -8.20 4.77
C ASP A 130 -0.37 -9.61 5.36
N CYS A 131 -0.76 -10.58 4.55
CA CYS A 131 -1.00 -11.93 5.03
C CYS A 131 -0.45 -13.00 4.10
N ASN A 132 -0.13 -14.14 4.71
CA ASN A 132 0.23 -15.36 4.02
C ASN A 132 -0.73 -16.45 4.51
N ASN A 133 -1.55 -17.00 3.62
CA ASN A 133 -2.60 -17.95 3.95
C ASN A 133 -3.52 -17.46 5.09
N GLY A 134 -3.95 -16.19 5.02
CA GLY A 134 -4.87 -15.57 5.98
C GLY A 134 -4.26 -15.24 7.35
N LYS A 135 -2.95 -15.43 7.54
CA LYS A 135 -2.22 -15.06 8.77
C LYS A 135 -1.33 -13.85 8.55
N ILE A 136 -1.29 -12.93 9.52
CA ILE A 136 -0.54 -11.68 9.39
C ILE A 136 0.96 -11.97 9.32
N ALA A 137 1.63 -11.32 8.38
CA ALA A 137 3.08 -11.34 8.21
C ALA A 137 3.70 -9.97 8.56
N ILE A 138 4.90 -9.99 9.14
CA ILE A 138 5.62 -8.80 9.61
C ILE A 138 7.10 -8.87 9.25
N ASN A 139 7.86 -7.81 9.57
CA ASN A 139 9.29 -7.67 9.30
C ASN A 139 9.64 -7.83 7.81
N GLY A 140 8.92 -7.13 6.92
CA GLY A 140 9.12 -7.29 5.48
C GLY A 140 8.77 -8.71 5.00
N TRP A 141 7.76 -9.32 5.62
CA TRP A 141 7.23 -10.64 5.33
C TRP A 141 8.13 -11.83 5.71
N GLU A 142 9.25 -11.58 6.39
CA GLU A 142 10.16 -12.63 6.88
C GLU A 142 9.57 -13.44 8.07
N GLU A 143 8.58 -12.89 8.76
CA GLU A 143 7.95 -13.51 9.94
C GLU A 143 6.43 -13.62 9.75
N THR A 144 5.89 -14.86 9.74
CA THR A 144 4.44 -15.10 9.75
C THR A 144 3.96 -15.39 11.16
N THR A 145 2.99 -14.63 11.65
CA THR A 145 2.42 -14.76 12.99
C THR A 145 1.34 -15.86 13.04
N SER A 146 0.83 -16.17 14.23
CA SER A 146 -0.36 -17.02 14.40
C SER A 146 -1.68 -16.23 14.30
N ILE A 147 -1.63 -14.91 14.14
CA ILE A 147 -2.80 -14.03 14.18
C ILE A 147 -3.50 -14.07 12.83
N GLY A 148 -4.80 -14.36 12.84
CA GLY A 148 -5.65 -14.33 11.64
C GLY A 148 -5.96 -12.90 11.21
N ILE A 149 -6.13 -12.71 9.90
CA ILE A 149 -6.38 -11.38 9.33
C ILE A 149 -7.66 -10.71 9.86
N ASN A 150 -8.75 -11.45 9.99
CA ASN A 150 -10.03 -10.87 10.43
C ASN A 150 -9.97 -10.44 11.89
N SER A 151 -9.42 -11.26 12.79
CA SER A 151 -9.28 -10.87 14.20
C SER A 151 -8.32 -9.68 14.38
N PHE A 152 -7.28 -9.59 13.53
CA PHE A 152 -6.39 -8.43 13.52
C PHE A 152 -7.10 -7.14 13.10
N ILE A 153 -7.88 -7.18 12.02
CA ILE A 153 -8.63 -6.02 11.52
C ILE A 153 -9.68 -5.57 12.55
N GLN A 154 -10.48 -6.51 13.08
CA GLN A 154 -11.51 -6.21 14.08
C GLN A 154 -10.91 -5.53 15.33
N GLY A 155 -9.76 -6.02 15.81
CA GLY A 155 -9.09 -5.46 16.97
C GLY A 155 -8.68 -3.99 16.81
N TYR A 156 -8.51 -3.51 15.57
CA TYR A 156 -8.19 -2.11 15.28
C TYR A 156 -9.40 -1.27 14.87
N LYS A 157 -10.42 -1.89 14.27
CA LYS A 157 -11.69 -1.25 13.94
C LYS A 157 -12.33 -0.64 15.19
N GLU A 158 -12.26 -1.32 16.34
CA GLU A 158 -12.78 -0.81 17.63
C GLU A 158 -12.11 0.50 18.08
N TYR A 159 -10.89 0.78 17.62
CA TYR A 159 -10.17 2.03 17.88
C TYR A 159 -10.29 3.03 16.73
N GLY A 160 -11.17 2.79 15.76
CA GLY A 160 -11.45 3.70 14.65
C GLY A 160 -10.44 3.63 13.50
N LEU A 161 -9.57 2.62 13.44
CA LEU A 161 -8.75 2.35 12.25
C LEU A 161 -9.54 1.50 11.26
N THR A 162 -10.17 2.16 10.30
CA THR A 162 -11.06 1.53 9.31
C THR A 162 -10.45 1.43 7.92
N GLN A 163 -9.39 2.19 7.60
CA GLN A 163 -8.63 2.01 6.36
C GLN A 163 -7.64 0.86 6.51
N VAL A 164 -7.81 -0.17 5.68
CA VAL A 164 -7.00 -1.40 5.71
C VAL A 164 -6.41 -1.65 4.34
N MET A 165 -5.10 -1.82 4.30
CA MET A 165 -4.39 -2.35 3.13
C MET A 165 -4.02 -3.79 3.40
N CYS A 166 -4.38 -4.69 2.50
CA CYS A 166 -4.03 -6.11 2.60
C CYS A 166 -3.32 -6.55 1.34
N THR A 167 -2.07 -6.99 1.48
CA THR A 167 -1.36 -7.74 0.44
C THR A 167 -1.52 -9.24 0.66
N ASP A 168 -1.96 -9.96 -0.36
CA ASP A 168 -1.77 -11.42 -0.42
C ASP A 168 -0.36 -11.73 -0.91
N ILE A 169 0.51 -12.12 0.03
CA ILE A 169 1.93 -12.34 -0.22
C ILE A 169 2.14 -13.49 -1.21
N ALA A 170 1.25 -14.48 -1.25
CA ALA A 170 1.37 -15.61 -2.18
C ALA A 170 1.23 -15.17 -3.64
N CYS A 171 0.42 -14.14 -3.90
CA CYS A 171 0.16 -13.59 -5.22
C CYS A 171 1.06 -12.39 -5.58
N ASP A 172 1.75 -11.80 -4.60
CA ASP A 172 2.54 -10.59 -4.82
C ASP A 172 3.70 -10.80 -5.81
N GLY A 173 3.79 -9.88 -6.78
CA GLY A 173 4.77 -9.96 -7.87
C GLY A 173 4.63 -11.16 -8.82
N MET A 174 3.59 -12.00 -8.67
CA MET A 174 3.40 -13.21 -9.48
C MET A 174 2.58 -12.99 -10.76
N LEU A 175 1.85 -11.87 -10.87
CA LEU A 175 0.94 -11.58 -12.00
C LEU A 175 -0.05 -12.72 -12.27
N ALA A 176 -0.55 -13.33 -11.19
CA ALA A 176 -1.47 -14.47 -11.25
C ALA A 176 -2.96 -14.06 -11.26
N GLY A 177 -3.27 -12.78 -11.10
CA GLY A 177 -4.62 -12.27 -10.83
C GLY A 177 -4.79 -11.88 -9.36
N ALA A 178 -5.77 -11.02 -9.09
CA ALA A 178 -6.06 -10.57 -7.72
C ALA A 178 -6.65 -11.70 -6.86
N SER A 179 -6.34 -11.72 -5.56
CA SER A 179 -6.86 -12.67 -4.58
C SER A 179 -8.33 -12.41 -4.21
N ALA A 180 -9.22 -12.51 -5.19
CA ALA A 180 -10.65 -12.20 -5.06
C ALA A 180 -11.32 -12.85 -3.85
N GLU A 181 -11.07 -14.15 -3.63
CA GLU A 181 -11.68 -14.90 -2.52
C GLU A 181 -11.21 -14.39 -1.15
N LEU A 182 -9.94 -13.99 -1.02
CA LEU A 182 -9.41 -13.40 0.22
C LEU A 182 -10.14 -12.10 0.53
N TYR A 183 -10.21 -11.17 -0.43
CA TYR A 183 -10.82 -9.86 -0.20
C TYR A 183 -12.31 -9.95 0.05
N LYS A 184 -13.00 -10.85 -0.64
CA LYS A 184 -14.41 -11.14 -0.39
C LYS A 184 -14.64 -11.67 1.03
N ALA A 185 -13.78 -12.56 1.52
CA ALA A 185 -13.86 -13.07 2.89
C ALA A 185 -13.60 -11.96 3.93
N ILE A 186 -12.60 -11.10 3.70
CA ILE A 186 -12.31 -9.97 4.59
C ILE A 186 -13.52 -9.03 4.69
N LEU A 187 -14.10 -8.62 3.56
CA LEU A 187 -15.26 -7.71 3.56
C LEU A 187 -16.52 -8.35 4.16
N ALA A 188 -16.69 -9.66 4.01
CA ALA A 188 -17.82 -10.37 4.61
C ALA A 188 -17.76 -10.39 6.16
N GLU A 189 -16.57 -10.45 6.74
CA GLU A 189 -16.37 -10.50 8.20
C GLU A 189 -16.11 -9.13 8.84
N ASN A 190 -15.78 -8.11 8.04
CA ASN A 190 -15.38 -6.79 8.51
C ASN A 190 -16.18 -5.70 7.79
N ILE A 191 -17.45 -5.54 8.18
CA ILE A 191 -18.32 -4.47 7.68
C ILE A 191 -17.68 -3.10 8.02
N ASP A 192 -17.94 -2.05 7.24
CA ASP A 192 -17.47 -0.66 7.48
C ASP A 192 -15.96 -0.43 7.50
N ILE A 193 -15.17 -1.30 6.87
CA ILE A 193 -13.77 -1.00 6.56
C ILE A 193 -13.65 -0.43 5.14
N GLN A 194 -12.62 0.36 4.91
CA GLN A 194 -12.17 0.75 3.58
C GLN A 194 -11.02 -0.16 3.16
N LEU A 195 -11.30 -1.14 2.29
CA LEU A 195 -10.32 -2.16 1.92
C LEU A 195 -9.54 -1.76 0.66
N ILE A 196 -8.22 -1.71 0.79
CA ILE A 196 -7.27 -1.52 -0.30
C ILE A 196 -6.61 -2.86 -0.59
N ALA A 197 -6.90 -3.43 -1.75
CA ALA A 197 -6.34 -4.69 -2.22
C ALA A 197 -4.94 -4.50 -2.80
N SER A 198 -4.02 -5.43 -2.54
CA SER A 198 -2.63 -5.39 -3.03
C SER A 198 -2.10 -6.79 -3.37
N GLY A 199 -1.27 -6.89 -4.42
CA GLY A 199 -0.68 -8.16 -4.86
C GLY A 199 -1.51 -8.90 -5.92
N GLY A 200 -0.81 -9.51 -6.88
CA GLY A 200 -1.40 -10.36 -7.92
C GLY A 200 -2.05 -9.65 -9.11
N ILE A 201 -2.46 -8.38 -8.96
CA ILE A 201 -3.15 -7.59 -10.02
C ILE A 201 -2.30 -7.56 -11.30
N ARG A 202 -2.88 -7.96 -12.43
CA ARG A 202 -2.22 -8.04 -13.74
C ARG A 202 -3.00 -7.38 -14.87
N SER A 203 -4.30 -7.11 -14.73
CA SER A 203 -5.10 -6.48 -15.80
C SER A 203 -6.18 -5.56 -15.26
N ILE A 204 -6.80 -4.77 -16.15
CA ILE A 204 -7.99 -3.97 -15.83
C ILE A 204 -9.18 -4.86 -15.41
N ASP A 205 -9.26 -6.10 -15.88
CA ASP A 205 -10.30 -7.05 -15.45
C ASP A 205 -10.16 -7.42 -13.97
N ASP A 206 -8.94 -7.54 -13.46
CA ASP A 206 -8.72 -7.74 -12.02
C ASP A 206 -9.19 -6.51 -11.22
N VAL A 207 -8.91 -5.31 -11.72
CA VAL A 207 -9.36 -4.05 -11.12
C VAL A 207 -10.90 -3.99 -11.09
N ASN A 208 -11.56 -4.38 -12.19
CA ASN A 208 -13.02 -4.48 -12.24
C ASN A 208 -13.57 -5.52 -11.25
N THR A 209 -12.91 -6.67 -11.13
CA THR A 209 -13.27 -7.72 -10.18
C THR A 209 -13.18 -7.21 -8.74
N LEU A 210 -12.11 -6.51 -8.38
CA LEU A 210 -11.93 -5.91 -7.05
C LEU A 210 -12.99 -4.84 -6.75
N LYS A 211 -13.34 -4.01 -7.73
CA LYS A 211 -14.43 -3.03 -7.61
C LYS A 211 -15.78 -3.71 -7.37
N GLN A 212 -16.07 -4.82 -8.06
CA GLN A 212 -17.31 -5.59 -7.87
C GLN A 212 -17.37 -6.28 -6.50
N ILE A 213 -16.23 -6.73 -5.96
CA ILE A 213 -16.13 -7.28 -4.61
C ILE A 213 -16.42 -6.23 -3.54
N GLY A 214 -16.19 -4.95 -3.86
CA GLY A 214 -16.40 -3.82 -2.95
C GLY A 214 -15.12 -3.27 -2.35
N CYS A 215 -13.95 -3.52 -2.95
CA CYS A 215 -12.72 -2.87 -2.53
C CYS A 215 -12.78 -1.36 -2.84
N ASP A 216 -12.27 -0.54 -1.93
CA ASP A 216 -12.20 0.91 -2.05
C ASP A 216 -10.98 1.35 -2.86
N GLY A 217 -9.91 0.55 -2.85
CA GLY A 217 -8.70 0.81 -3.61
C GLY A 217 -8.00 -0.45 -4.11
N ALA A 218 -7.15 -0.27 -5.11
CA ALA A 218 -6.28 -1.30 -5.64
C ALA A 218 -4.85 -0.76 -5.80
N ILE A 219 -3.89 -1.40 -5.14
CA ILE A 219 -2.46 -1.11 -5.28
C ILE A 219 -1.90 -1.89 -6.45
N ILE A 220 -1.37 -1.18 -7.44
CA ILE A 220 -0.84 -1.76 -8.67
C ILE A 220 0.65 -1.45 -8.79
N GLY A 221 1.47 -2.49 -8.66
CA GLY A 221 2.92 -2.38 -8.75
C GLY A 221 3.45 -2.94 -10.05
N LYS A 222 3.98 -4.17 -9.98
CA LYS A 222 4.71 -4.85 -11.06
C LYS A 222 4.02 -4.83 -12.43
N ALA A 223 2.69 -4.92 -12.47
CA ALA A 223 1.94 -4.91 -13.73
C ALA A 223 2.13 -3.62 -14.55
N ILE A 224 2.34 -2.48 -13.90
CA ILE A 224 2.65 -1.22 -14.59
C ILE A 224 4.08 -1.26 -15.13
N TYR A 225 5.04 -1.65 -14.28
CA TYR A 225 6.47 -1.70 -14.65
C TYR A 225 6.76 -2.68 -15.79
N GLU A 226 6.03 -3.78 -15.87
CA GLU A 226 6.19 -4.80 -16.90
C GLU A 226 5.22 -4.65 -18.08
N GLY A 227 4.43 -3.56 -18.12
CA GLY A 227 3.56 -3.23 -19.25
C GLY A 227 2.34 -4.13 -19.42
N PHE A 228 1.98 -4.91 -18.40
CA PHE A 228 0.73 -5.69 -18.38
C PHE A 228 -0.50 -4.78 -18.26
N ILE A 229 -0.33 -3.63 -17.61
CA ILE A 229 -1.31 -2.54 -17.58
C ILE A 229 -0.60 -1.27 -18.02
N GLN A 230 -1.13 -0.63 -19.07
CA GLN A 230 -0.63 0.64 -19.56
C GLN A 230 -1.22 1.80 -18.75
N LEU A 231 -0.45 2.87 -18.54
CA LEU A 231 -0.94 4.04 -17.80
C LEU A 231 -2.17 4.70 -18.44
N ASN A 232 -2.28 4.65 -19.77
CA ASN A 232 -3.47 5.14 -20.47
C ASN A 232 -4.73 4.33 -20.15
N GLU A 233 -4.62 3.02 -19.90
CA GLU A 233 -5.77 2.22 -19.48
C GLU A 233 -6.25 2.65 -18.09
N LEU A 234 -5.32 2.92 -17.17
CA LEU A 234 -5.65 3.43 -15.84
C LEU A 234 -6.23 4.85 -15.89
N ARG A 235 -5.70 5.72 -16.77
CA ARG A 235 -6.28 7.05 -17.02
C ARG A 235 -7.74 6.95 -17.43
N ASN A 236 -8.02 6.15 -18.47
CA ASN A 236 -9.38 5.97 -18.98
C ASN A 236 -10.30 5.44 -17.86
N TYR A 237 -9.85 4.47 -17.08
CA TYR A 237 -10.61 3.92 -15.96
C TYR A 237 -11.00 4.98 -14.91
N VAL A 238 -10.07 5.86 -14.53
CA VAL A 238 -10.34 6.90 -13.53
C VAL A 238 -11.24 8.00 -14.10
N GLU A 239 -11.07 8.38 -15.37
CA GLU A 239 -11.93 9.36 -16.06
C GLU A 239 -13.39 8.86 -16.17
N GLU A 240 -13.59 7.60 -16.57
CA GLU A 240 -14.91 6.98 -16.64
C GLU A 240 -15.61 6.93 -15.28
N THR A 241 -14.85 6.60 -14.23
CA THR A 241 -15.37 6.54 -12.85
C THR A 241 -15.75 7.92 -12.32
N ASN A 242 -15.00 8.97 -12.67
CA ASN A 242 -15.31 10.34 -12.26
C ASN A 242 -16.56 10.87 -12.97
N ASN A 243 -16.72 10.58 -14.26
CA ASN A 243 -17.89 10.99 -15.05
C ASN A 243 -19.19 10.29 -14.64
N THR A 244 -19.12 9.13 -13.99
CA THR A 244 -20.30 8.42 -13.47
C THR A 244 -20.75 8.92 -12.09
N LEU A 245 -19.93 9.72 -11.40
CA LEU A 245 -20.21 10.29 -10.08
C LEU A 245 -20.61 11.78 -10.13
N SER A 246 -20.42 12.45 -11.28
CA SER A 246 -20.86 13.82 -11.57
C SER A 246 -22.25 13.87 -12.18
#